data_AF-W7WQP5-F1
#
_entry.id   AF-W7WQP5-F1
#
_cell.length_a   1.000
_cell.length_b   1.000
_cell.length_c   1.000
_cell.angle_alpha   90.00
_cell.angle_beta   90.00
_cell.angle_gamma   90.00
#
_symmetry.space_group_name_H-M   'P 1'
#
loop_
_entity.id
_entity.type
_entity.pdbx_description
1 polymer ?
#
loop_
_entity_poly.entity_id
_entity_poly.type
_entity_poly.pdbx_seq_one_letter_code
_entity_poly.pdbx_strand_id
1 'polypeptide(L)'
;MKSLWTPAVRWTAVTEEGLEGGTVISEDYDGSPQALQKVRSNIERSGQIGQLVANDFKSSIIYVPLLSRIEATGQALDYAEFARQVEALRAKHESATIRIHITGFARSSAT
;
A
#
# COMPACT_ATOMS: atom_id res chain seq x y z
N MET A 1 5.37 7.27 -4.00
CA MET A 1 4.80 5.96 -3.59
C MET A 1 3.49 6.22 -2.85
N LYS A 2 2.48 5.36 -2.98
CA LYS A 2 1.19 5.45 -2.28
C LYS A 2 0.82 4.09 -1.68
N SER A 3 0.47 4.04 -0.40
CA SER A 3 -0.08 2.86 0.30
C SER A 3 -0.87 3.29 1.54
N LEU A 4 -1.65 2.39 2.15
CA LEU A 4 -2.39 2.68 3.40
C LEU A 4 -1.49 3.14 4.56
N TRP A 5 -0.20 2.76 4.54
CA TRP A 5 0.80 3.15 5.55
C TRP A 5 1.47 4.49 5.26
N THR A 6 1.21 5.12 4.10
CA THR A 6 1.79 6.44 3.81
C THR A 6 1.04 7.56 4.53
N PRO A 7 1.72 8.59 5.07
CA PRO A 7 1.08 9.71 5.78
C PRO A 7 0.04 10.49 4.95
N ALA A 8 0.16 10.41 3.62
CA ALA A 8 -0.75 11.06 2.67
C ALA A 8 -2.13 10.37 2.60
N VAL A 9 -2.27 9.13 3.07
CA VAL A 9 -3.54 8.40 3.06
C VAL A 9 -4.26 8.65 4.38
N ARG A 10 -5.20 9.59 4.33
CA ARG A 10 -5.91 10.13 5.50
C ARG A 10 -7.42 9.92 5.42
N TRP A 11 -8.06 9.97 6.57
CA TRP A 11 -9.52 10.01 6.70
C TRP A 11 -9.93 11.29 7.44
N THR A 12 -11.15 11.73 7.18
CA THR A 12 -11.77 12.86 7.87
C THR A 12 -13.25 12.54 8.10
N ALA A 13 -13.80 12.94 9.25
CA ALA A 13 -15.22 12.87 9.52
C ALA A 13 -15.72 14.16 10.19
N VAL A 14 -16.98 14.49 9.93
CA VAL A 14 -17.71 15.52 10.68
C VAL A 14 -18.44 14.82 11.82
N THR A 15 -18.20 15.28 13.05
CA THR A 15 -18.86 14.84 14.27
C THR A 15 -19.59 16.01 14.92
N GLU A 16 -20.38 15.74 15.96
CA GLU A 16 -21.05 16.80 16.74
C GLU A 16 -20.04 17.74 17.42
N GLU A 17 -18.85 17.24 17.72
CA GLU A 17 -17.76 17.97 18.38
C GLU A 17 -16.84 18.71 17.39
N GLY A 18 -16.98 18.46 16.08
CA GLY A 18 -16.25 19.18 15.04
C GLY A 18 -15.73 18.29 13.90
N LEU A 19 -14.50 18.56 13.46
CA LEU A 19 -13.82 17.78 12.44
C LEU A 19 -12.77 16.88 13.09
N GLU A 20 -12.89 15.58 12.85
CA GLU A 20 -11.90 14.58 13.24
C GLU A 20 -11.18 14.02 12.02
N GLY A 21 -9.95 13.56 12.20
CA GLY A 21 -9.22 12.89 11.13
C GLY A 21 -7.84 12.39 11.55
N GLY A 22 -7.22 11.61 10.67
CA GLY A 22 -5.93 10.97 10.93
C GLY A 22 -5.42 10.24 9.71
N THR A 23 -4.30 9.51 9.86
CA THR A 23 -3.88 8.53 8.85
C THR A 23 -4.79 7.31 8.92
N VAL A 24 -4.92 6.58 7.80
CA VAL A 24 -5.76 5.38 7.77
C VAL A 24 -5.19 4.27 8.67
N ILE A 25 -3.89 4.02 8.58
CA ILE A 25 -3.13 3.25 9.57
C ILE A 25 -2.44 4.25 10.50
N SER A 26 -2.80 4.24 11.77
CA SER A 26 -2.23 5.10 12.81
C SER A 26 -0.96 4.50 13.42
N GLU A 27 -0.18 5.32 14.12
CA GLU A 27 1.08 4.90 14.77
C GLU A 27 0.87 3.87 15.89
N ASP A 28 -0.32 3.85 16.51
CA ASP A 28 -0.73 2.90 17.55
C ASP A 28 -1.25 1.56 16.99
N TYR A 29 -1.17 1.33 15.67
CA TYR A 29 -1.62 0.08 15.07
C TYR A 29 -0.75 -1.11 15.51
N ASP A 30 -1.36 -2.03 16.24
CA ASP A 30 -0.72 -3.24 16.80
C ASP A 30 -1.16 -4.55 16.14
N GLY A 31 -2.06 -4.47 15.16
CA GLY A 31 -2.63 -5.65 14.49
C GLY A 31 -3.69 -6.40 15.30
N SER A 32 -4.10 -5.88 16.46
CA SER A 32 -5.22 -6.45 17.23
C SER A 32 -6.55 -6.37 16.45
N PRO A 33 -7.53 -7.24 16.76
CA PRO A 33 -8.87 -7.14 16.17
C PRO A 33 -9.50 -5.75 16.35
N GLN A 34 -9.23 -5.08 17.47
CA GLN A 34 -9.70 -3.73 17.78
C GLN A 34 -9.04 -2.69 16.86
N ALA A 35 -7.72 -2.76 16.69
CA ALA A 35 -7.00 -1.89 15.75
C ALA A 35 -7.49 -2.10 14.31
N LEU A 36 -7.75 -3.35 13.90
CA LEU A 36 -8.31 -3.65 12.57
C LEU A 36 -9.71 -3.05 12.36
N GLN A 37 -10.57 -3.03 13.40
CA GLN A 37 -11.87 -2.36 13.32
C GLN A 37 -11.71 -0.84 13.11
N LYS A 38 -10.78 -0.20 13.84
CA LYS A 38 -10.47 1.22 13.63
C LYS A 38 -9.99 1.47 12.20
N VAL A 39 -9.08 0.63 11.69
CA VAL A 39 -8.58 0.73 10.30
C VAL A 39 -9.73 0.63 9.30
N ARG A 40 -10.66 -0.31 9.48
CA ARG A 40 -11.86 -0.42 8.62
C ARG A 40 -12.68 0.87 8.63
N SER A 41 -13.00 1.42 9.80
CA SER A 41 -13.73 2.69 9.92
C SER A 41 -13.00 3.85 9.26
N ASN A 42 -11.67 3.91 9.42
CA ASN A 42 -10.85 4.93 8.77
C ASN A 42 -10.89 4.78 7.23
N ILE A 43 -10.81 3.56 6.70
CA ILE A 43 -10.91 3.29 5.27
C ILE A 43 -12.25 3.79 4.71
N GLU A 44 -13.36 3.49 5.38
CA GLU A 44 -14.71 3.92 4.97
C GLU A 44 -14.83 5.45 4.86
N ARG A 45 -14.11 6.19 5.72
CA ARG A 45 -14.09 7.67 5.76
C ARG A 45 -13.01 8.30 4.88
N SER A 46 -12.14 7.50 4.25
CA SER A 46 -10.96 7.98 3.52
C SER A 46 -11.14 8.09 2.00
N GLY A 47 -12.24 7.56 1.47
CA GLY A 47 -12.45 7.42 0.02
C GLY A 47 -11.47 6.46 -0.68
N GLN A 48 -10.71 5.64 0.06
CA GLN A 48 -9.73 4.71 -0.53
C GLN A 48 -10.35 3.40 -1.04
N ILE A 49 -11.62 3.13 -0.75
CA ILE A 49 -12.36 1.99 -1.32
C ILE A 49 -12.44 2.18 -2.84
N GLY A 50 -12.05 1.15 -3.60
CA GLY A 50 -11.92 1.18 -5.05
C GLY A 50 -10.64 1.85 -5.56
N GLN A 51 -9.82 2.46 -4.70
CA GLN A 51 -8.55 3.09 -5.07
C GLN A 51 -7.34 2.30 -4.55
N LEU A 52 -7.20 2.22 -3.22
CA LEU A 52 -6.15 1.45 -2.57
C LEU A 52 -6.69 0.19 -1.91
N VAL A 53 -7.99 0.12 -1.61
CA VAL A 53 -8.63 -1.01 -0.93
C VAL A 53 -9.73 -1.56 -1.83
N ALA A 54 -9.77 -2.88 -2.02
CA ALA A 54 -10.84 -3.53 -2.77
C ALA A 54 -12.20 -3.35 -2.06
N ASN A 55 -13.28 -3.37 -2.82
CA ASN A 55 -14.65 -3.17 -2.32
C ASN A 55 -15.07 -4.20 -1.25
N ASP A 56 -14.45 -5.38 -1.25
CA ASP A 56 -14.69 -6.45 -0.26
C ASP A 56 -13.75 -6.39 0.94
N PHE A 57 -12.85 -5.40 1.01
CA PHE A 57 -11.82 -5.21 2.03
C PHE A 57 -10.80 -6.35 2.14
N LYS A 58 -10.69 -7.23 1.13
CA LYS A 58 -9.77 -8.38 1.18
C LYS A 58 -8.45 -8.14 0.48
N SER A 59 -8.27 -6.98 -0.15
CA SER A 59 -7.03 -6.66 -0.88
C SER A 59 -6.71 -5.18 -0.79
N SER A 60 -5.42 -4.88 -0.81
CA SER A 60 -4.89 -3.52 -0.81
C SER A 60 -3.74 -3.40 -1.81
N ILE A 61 -3.51 -2.20 -2.33
CA ILE A 61 -2.48 -1.91 -3.34
C ILE A 61 -1.36 -1.08 -2.70
N ILE A 62 -0.12 -1.44 -3.04
CA ILE A 62 1.05 -0.58 -2.90
C ILE A 62 1.41 -0.07 -4.29
N TYR A 63 1.31 1.23 -4.50
CA TYR A 63 1.63 1.87 -5.77
C TYR A 63 3.01 2.53 -5.71
N VAL A 64 3.93 2.08 -6.57
CA VAL A 64 5.30 2.58 -6.65
C VAL A 64 5.53 3.15 -8.04
N PRO A 65 5.55 4.49 -8.22
CA PRO A 65 5.99 5.08 -9.48
C PRO A 65 7.50 4.86 -9.63
N LEU A 66 7.92 4.24 -10.73
CA LEU A 66 9.33 4.02 -11.03
C LEU A 66 9.91 5.26 -11.71
N LEU A 67 11.01 5.75 -11.17
CA LEU A 67 11.80 6.81 -11.77
C LEU A 67 12.93 6.18 -12.59
N SER A 68 13.35 6.84 -13.66
CA SER A 68 14.49 6.39 -14.47
C SER A 68 15.81 6.43 -13.71
N ARG A 69 15.87 7.19 -12.60
CA ARG A 69 17.02 7.32 -11.72
C ARG A 69 16.62 7.20 -10.26
N ILE A 70 17.51 6.62 -9.46
CA ILE A 70 17.37 6.53 -8.00
C ILE A 70 17.71 7.90 -7.42
N GLU A 71 16.77 8.55 -6.73
CA GLU A 71 16.96 9.92 -6.22
C GLU A 71 18.16 10.06 -5.26
N ALA A 72 18.39 9.04 -4.42
CA ALA A 72 19.47 9.06 -3.44
C ALA A 72 20.88 8.95 -4.07
N THR A 73 21.01 8.33 -5.25
CA THR A 73 22.31 8.01 -5.86
C THR A 73 22.52 8.62 -7.24
N GLY A 74 21.47 9.11 -7.89
CA GLY A 74 21.47 9.59 -9.27
C GLY A 74 21.68 8.50 -10.33
N GLN A 75 21.89 7.26 -9.92
CA GLN A 75 22.13 6.12 -10.80
C GLN A 75 20.87 5.75 -11.57
N ALA A 76 21.04 5.24 -12.79
CA ALA A 76 19.94 4.69 -13.56
C ALA A 76 19.33 3.49 -12.82
N LEU A 77 18.00 3.38 -12.84
CA LEU A 77 17.31 2.24 -12.26
C LEU A 77 17.59 0.99 -13.11
N ASP A 78 18.21 -0.04 -12.52
CA ASP A 78 18.23 -1.38 -13.10
C ASP A 78 16.87 -2.04 -12.86
N TYR A 79 16.03 -2.05 -13.89
CA TYR A 79 14.70 -2.63 -13.84
C TYR A 79 14.72 -4.15 -13.61
N ALA A 80 15.73 -4.86 -14.11
CA ALA A 80 15.81 -6.31 -13.97
C ALA A 80 16.17 -6.68 -12.53
N GLU A 81 17.13 -5.97 -11.94
CA GLU A 81 17.47 -6.13 -10.53
C GLU A 81 16.31 -5.73 -9.61
N PHE A 82 15.63 -4.61 -9.88
CA PHE A 82 14.46 -4.21 -9.10
C PHE A 82 13.35 -5.27 -9.17
N ALA A 83 13.05 -5.80 -10.36
CA ALA A 83 12.07 -6.86 -10.52
C ALA A 83 12.45 -8.13 -9.73
N ARG A 84 13.73 -8.54 -9.76
CA ARG A 84 14.22 -9.67 -8.95
C ARG A 84 14.01 -9.43 -7.45
N GLN A 85 14.30 -8.23 -6.95
CA GLN A 85 14.11 -7.89 -5.54
C GLN A 85 12.63 -7.93 -5.13
N VAL A 86 11.73 -7.43 -5.97
CA VAL A 86 10.29 -7.49 -5.72
C VAL A 86 9.78 -8.93 -5.74
N GLU A 87 10.25 -9.76 -6.67
CA GLU A 87 9.92 -11.19 -6.69
C GLU A 87 10.45 -11.93 -5.46
N ALA A 88 11.65 -11.60 -4.97
CA ALA A 88 12.17 -12.15 -3.73
C ALA A 88 11.31 -11.76 -2.52
N LEU A 89 10.82 -10.52 -2.45
CA LEU A 89 9.88 -10.07 -1.42
C LEU A 89 8.55 -10.83 -1.50
N ARG A 90 8.02 -11.04 -2.72
CA ARG A 90 6.82 -11.86 -2.92
C ARG A 90 7.05 -13.28 -2.41
N ALA A 91 8.13 -13.95 -2.83
CA ALA A 91 8.44 -15.31 -2.41
C ALA A 91 8.59 -15.44 -0.88
N LYS A 92 9.08 -14.39 -0.21
CA LYS A 92 9.24 -14.35 1.25
C LYS A 92 7.92 -14.17 2.00
N HIS A 93 6.99 -13.39 1.47
CA HIS A 93 5.80 -12.94 2.20
C HIS A 93 4.47 -13.56 1.70
N GLU A 94 4.46 -14.16 0.52
CA GLU A 94 3.34 -14.94 0.02
C GLU A 94 3.19 -16.24 0.81
N SER A 95 1.94 -16.65 1.05
CA SER A 95 1.62 -17.86 1.81
C SER A 95 0.31 -18.47 1.31
N ALA A 96 -0.14 -19.57 1.94
CA ALA A 96 -1.44 -20.15 1.62
C ALA A 96 -2.62 -19.21 1.91
N THR A 97 -2.45 -18.21 2.79
CA THR A 97 -3.50 -17.27 3.20
C THR A 97 -3.29 -15.85 2.67
N ILE A 98 -2.08 -15.51 2.21
CA ILE A 98 -1.73 -14.19 1.69
C ILE A 98 -1.23 -14.37 0.26
N ARG A 99 -1.94 -13.78 -0.72
CA ARG A 99 -1.50 -13.76 -2.12
C ARG A 99 -0.99 -12.38 -2.49
N ILE A 100 0.14 -12.33 -3.19
CA ILE A 100 0.75 -11.07 -3.63
C ILE A 100 0.76 -11.05 -5.16
N HIS A 101 0.03 -10.11 -5.73
CA HIS A 101 -0.01 -9.90 -7.16
C HIS A 101 0.86 -8.70 -7.54
N ILE A 102 1.76 -8.89 -8.48
CA ILE A 102 2.64 -7.85 -9.00
C ILE A 102 2.18 -7.49 -10.41
N THR A 103 1.91 -6.21 -10.64
CA THR A 103 1.54 -5.68 -11.96
C THR A 103 2.35 -4.42 -12.26
N GLY A 104 2.61 -4.13 -13.54
CA GLY A 104 3.29 -2.91 -13.98
C GLY A 104 4.73 -3.08 -14.45
N PHE A 105 5.40 -4.18 -14.12
CA PHE A 105 6.61 -4.56 -14.84
C PHE A 105 6.17 -5.09 -16.19
N ALA A 106 6.57 -4.44 -17.28
CA ALA A 106 6.70 -5.15 -18.53
C ALA A 106 7.69 -6.29 -18.22
N ARG A 107 7.18 -7.52 -18.12
CA ARG A 107 8.01 -8.71 -18.20
C ARG A 107 8.58 -8.70 -19.61
N SER A 108 9.64 -7.94 -19.85
CA SER A 108 10.49 -8.18 -21.00
C SER A 108 11.18 -9.50 -20.70
N SER A 109 10.50 -10.59 -21.04
CA SER A 109 11.19 -11.82 -21.42
C SER A 109 12.07 -11.44 -22.60
N ALA A 110 13.28 -10.98 -22.31
CA ALA A 110 14.36 -10.99 -23.26
C ALA A 110 14.91 -12.41 -23.24
N THR A 111 14.62 -13.09 -24.35
CA THR A 111 15.19 -14.35 -24.83
C THR A 111 16.71 -14.39 -24.68
#